data_AF-X1MZB5-F1
#
_entry.id   AF-X1MZB5-F1
#
_cell.length_a   1.000
_cell.length_b   1.000
_cell.length_c   1.000
_cell.angle_alpha   90.00
_cell.angle_beta   90.00
_cell.angle_gamma   90.00
#
_symmetry.space_group_name_H-M   'P 1'
#
loop_
_entity.id
_entity.type
_entity.pdbx_description
1 polymer ?
#
loop_
_entity_poly.entity_id
_entity_poly.type
_entity_poly.pdbx_seq_one_letter_code
_entity_poly.pdbx_strand_id
1 'polypeptide(L)' 'MKLIITAKEALDRGIWDKLCNFKGINIWAINEGLMDDDDEIVLTEDEARSLGLIGGNHGKTS' A
#
# COMPACT_ATOMS: atom_id res chain seq x y z
N MET A 1 14.59 -1.83 -6.49
CA MET A 1 14.40 -2.05 -5.03
C MET A 1 13.06 -2.74 -4.78
N LYS A 2 12.85 -3.37 -3.61
CA LYS A 2 11.53 -3.86 -3.18
C LYS A 2 11.15 -3.15 -1.87
N LEU A 3 9.88 -2.76 -1.74
CA LEU A 3 9.31 -2.18 -0.53
C LEU A 3 8.33 -3.22 0.03
N ILE A 4 8.41 -3.46 1.34
CA ILE A 4 7.48 -4.34 2.04
C ILE A 4 6.70 -3.46 3.01
N ILE A 5 5.38 -3.52 2.92
CA ILE A 5 4.46 -2.85 3.84
C ILE A 5 3.39 -3.83 4.29
N THR A 6 2.79 -3.65 5.45
CA THR A 6 1.65 -4.47 5.86
C THR A 6 0.33 -3.94 5.29
N ALA A 7 -0.70 -4.78 5.28
CA ALA A 7 -2.05 -4.39 4.91
C ALA A 7 -2.57 -3.24 5.80
N LYS A 8 -2.28 -3.30 7.11
CA LYS A 8 -2.52 -2.23 8.08
C LYS A 8 -1.81 -0.94 7.69
N GLU A 9 -0.53 -1.01 7.33
CA GLU A 9 0.23 0.18 6.94
C GLU A 9 -0.34 0.82 5.66
N ALA A 10 -0.82 0.00 4.71
CA ALA A 10 -1.50 0.49 3.52
C ALA A 10 -2.83 1.19 3.85
N LEU A 11 -3.60 0.67 4.82
CA LEU A 11 -4.81 1.31 5.34
C LEU A 11 -4.50 2.62 6.05
N ASP A 12 -3.54 2.62 6.98
CA ASP A 12 -3.15 3.79 7.77
C ASP A 12 -2.64 4.94 6.88
N ARG A 13 -1.96 4.60 5.78
CA ARG A 13 -1.49 5.56 4.77
C ARG A 13 -2.57 5.99 3.77
N GLY A 14 -3.78 5.42 3.84
CA GLY A 14 -4.88 5.70 2.92
C GLY A 14 -4.61 5.28 1.47
N ILE A 15 -3.74 4.28 1.26
CA ILE A 15 -3.38 3.77 -0.07
C ILE A 15 -4.00 2.40 -0.37
N TRP A 16 -4.70 1.79 0.60
CA TRP A 16 -5.30 0.46 0.50
C TRP A 16 -6.11 0.27 -0.78
N ASP A 17 -7.09 1.15 -1.05
CA ASP A 17 -7.96 1.02 -2.22
C ASP A 17 -7.18 0.99 -3.55
N LYS A 18 -6.17 1.86 -3.67
CA LYS A 18 -5.30 1.91 -4.86
C LYS A 18 -4.45 0.66 -4.95
N LEU A 19 -3.86 0.23 -3.83
CA LEU A 19 -3.05 -0.97 -3.76
C LEU A 19 -3.87 -2.21 -4.14
N CYS A 20 -5.10 -2.33 -3.65
CA CYS A 20 -6.02 -3.40 -3.98
C CYS A 20 -6.31 -3.45 -5.49
N ASN A 21 -6.62 -2.30 -6.09
CA ASN A 21 -6.84 -2.20 -7.53
C ASN A 21 -5.57 -2.58 -8.33
N PHE A 22 -4.38 -2.15 -7.89
CA PHE A 22 -3.11 -2.46 -8.54
C PHE A 22 -2.76 -3.95 -8.49
N LYS A 23 -2.96 -4.59 -7.33
CA LYS A 23 -2.59 -6.00 -7.10
C LYS A 23 -3.71 -6.99 -7.45
N GLY A 24 -4.92 -6.50 -7.72
CA GLY A 24 -6.11 -7.36 -7.86
C GLY A 24 -6.55 -7.99 -6.54
N ILE A 25 -6.25 -7.34 -5.40
CA ILE A 25 -6.70 -7.77 -4.08
C ILE A 25 -8.13 -7.29 -3.87
N ASN A 26 -8.97 -8.12 -3.23
CA ASN A 26 -10.30 -7.69 -2.81
C ASN A 26 -10.18 -6.56 -1.78
N ILE A 27 -10.84 -5.43 -2.02
CA ILE A 27 -10.87 -4.28 -1.09
C ILE A 27 -11.40 -4.67 0.31
N TRP A 28 -12.22 -5.72 0.39
CA TRP A 28 -12.78 -6.25 1.64
C TRP A 28 -12.00 -7.44 2.21
N ALA A 29 -10.83 -7.79 1.65
CA ALA A 29 -10.08 -8.99 2.04
C ALA A 29 -9.83 -9.09 3.56
N ILE A 30 -9.52 -7.97 4.22
CA ILE A 30 -9.32 -7.94 5.67
C ILE A 30 -10.63 -8.18 6.43
N ASN A 31 -11.70 -7.50 6.03
CA ASN A 31 -13.00 -7.62 6.68
C ASN A 31 -13.63 -9.00 6.51
N GLU A 32 -13.36 -9.68 5.38
CA GLU A 32 -13.82 -11.05 5.11
C GLU A 32 -12.91 -12.12 5.74
N GLY A 33 -11.80 -11.72 6.39
CA GLY A 33 -10.82 -12.65 6.96
C GLY A 33 -10.03 -13.44 5.92
N LEU A 34 -9.94 -12.93 4.69
CA LEU A 34 -9.12 -13.49 3.60
C LEU A 34 -7.66 -13.03 3.68
N MET A 35 -7.40 -11.98 4.45
CA MET A 35 -6.09 -11.38 4.67
C MET A 35 -6.04 -10.81 6.09
N ASP A 36 -4.91 -10.93 6.79
CA ASP A 36 -4.72 -10.31 8.10
C ASP A 36 -4.15 -8.89 7.94
N ASP A 37 -4.29 -8.05 8.97
CA ASP A 37 -3.79 -6.68 8.94
C ASP A 37 -2.25 -6.62 9.00
N ASP A 38 -1.60 -7.66 9.51
CA ASP A 38 -0.16 -7.83 9.55
C ASP A 38 0.44 -8.50 8.30
N ASP A 39 -0.39 -8.95 7.36
CA ASP A 39 0.08 -9.57 6.14
C ASP A 39 0.95 -8.61 5.31
N GLU A 40 2.13 -9.09 4.94
CA GLU A 40 3.12 -8.33 4.18
C GLU A 40 2.79 -8.30 2.68
N ILE A 41 2.81 -7.10 2.11
CA ILE A 41 2.58 -6.83 0.70
C ILE A 41 3.88 -6.32 0.09
N VAL A 42 4.44 -7.12 -0.81
CA VAL A 42 5.66 -6.77 -1.53
C VAL A 42 5.34 -5.91 -2.75
N LEU A 43 5.88 -4.71 -2.73
CA LEU A 43 5.80 -3.74 -3.81
C LEU A 43 7.15 -3.64 -4.51
N THR A 44 7.11 -3.61 -5.83
CA THR A 44 8.23 -3.14 -6.65
C THR A 44 8.39 -1.63 -6.46
N GLU A 45 9.57 -1.13 -6.82
CA GLU A 45 9.85 0.30 -6.78
C GLU A 45 8.86 1.13 -7.62
N ASP A 46 8.47 0.63 -8.79
CA ASP A 46 7.52 1.31 -9.68
C ASP A 46 6.09 1.33 -9.10
N GLU A 47 5.66 0.22 -8.48
CA GLU A 47 4.37 0.17 -7.77
C GLU A 47 4.37 1.14 -6.58
N ALA A 48 5.44 1.13 -5.79
CA ALA A 48 5.55 2.01 -4.64
C ALA A 48 5.64 3.50 -5.04
N ARG A 49 6.30 3.82 -6.16
CA ARG A 49 6.29 5.17 -6.76
C ARG A 49 4.89 5.57 -7.23
N SER A 50 4.17 4.65 -7.89
CA SER A 50 2.80 4.88 -8.36
C SER A 50 1.81 5.08 -7.21
N LEU A 51 2.06 4.42 -6.07
CA LEU A 51 1.30 4.59 -4.84
C LEU A 51 1.73 5.81 -4.01
N GLY A 52 2.76 6.55 -4.43
CA GLY A 52 3.28 7.72 -3.72
C GLY A 52 4.08 7.38 -2.45
N LEU A 53 4.45 6.11 -2.26
CA LEU A 53 5.30 5.66 -1.14
C LEU A 53 6.77 6.04 -1.35
N ILE A 54 7.19 6.18 -2.61
CA ILE A 54 8.58 6.52 -2.96
C ILE A 54 8.54 7.62 -4.02
N GLY A 55 8.75 8.86 -3.59
CA GLY A 55 8.76 10.04 -4.47
C GLY A 55 9.35 11.21 -3.68
N GLY A 56 10.40 11.82 -4.21
CA GLY A 56 11.22 12.80 -3.51
C GLY A 56 10.42 13.94 -2.88
N ASN A 57 10.61 14.12 -1.58
CA ASN A 57 10.46 15.36 -0.83
C ASN A 57 9.12 16.11 -1.04
N HIS A 58 8.12 15.81 -0.21
CA HIS A 58 7.11 16.83 0.13
C HIS A 58 7.64 17.72 1.26
N GLY A 59 8.64 18.53 0.92
CA GLY A 59 8.72 19.86 1.51
C GLY A 59 7.50 20.65 1.07
N LYS A 60 6.41 20.60 1.84
CA LYS A 60 5.43 21.68 1.87
C LYS A 60 5.73 22.56 3.07
N THR A 61 6.73 23.41 2.92
CA THR A 61 6.70 24.76 3.46
C THR A 61 5.81 25.59 2.54
N SER A 62 4.62 25.97 2.98
CA SER A 62 3.89 27.20 2.62
C SER A 62 2.62 27.25 3.45
#